data_AF-A0A7J3BGW8-F1
#
_entry.id   AF-A0A7J3BGW8-F1
#
_cell.length_a   1.000
_cell.length_b   1.000
_cell.length_c   1.000
_cell.angle_alpha   90.00
_cell.angle_beta   90.00
_cell.angle_gamma   90.00
#
_symmetry.space_group_name_H-M   'P 1'
#
loop_
_entity.id
_entity.type
_entity.pdbx_description
1 polymer ?
#
loop_
_entity_poly.entity_id
_entity_poly.type
_entity_poly.pdbx_seq_one_letter_code
_entity_poly.pdbx_strand_id
1 'polypeptide(L)'
;MEREYWIDWQAEKHGVPVVVVESKNTSTTCPRCGTRMRENRYRTLKCMNYGLEADRDTIAILNIERKTTLKMGVVSDPARRPRR
;
A
#
# COMPACT_ATOMS: atom_id res chain seq x y z
N MET A 1 21.37 -0.05 -2.67
CA MET A 1 21.64 -1.45 -3.09
C MET A 1 21.87 -2.42 -1.94
N GLU A 2 22.31 -1.99 -0.74
CA GLU A 2 22.63 -2.97 0.32
C GLU A 2 21.42 -3.58 1.04
N ARG A 3 20.29 -2.87 1.17
CA ARG A 3 19.15 -3.34 1.98
C ARG A 3 18.27 -4.39 1.29
N GLU A 4 18.01 -4.22 0.00
CA GLU A 4 17.17 -5.15 -0.77
C GLU A 4 17.84 -6.53 -0.87
N TYR A 5 19.16 -6.55 -1.07
CA TYR A 5 19.95 -7.78 -1.13
C TYR A 5 19.74 -8.70 0.08
N TRP A 6 19.77 -8.16 1.30
CA TRP A 6 19.58 -8.97 2.50
C TRP A 6 18.17 -9.55 2.62
N ILE A 7 17.15 -8.82 2.14
CA ILE A 7 15.77 -9.28 2.14
C ILE A 7 15.61 -10.41 1.13
N ASP A 8 16.10 -10.22 -0.09
CA ASP A 8 16.04 -11.23 -1.15
C ASP A 8 16.80 -12.49 -0.76
N TRP A 9 18.00 -12.35 -0.20
CA TRP A 9 18.80 -13.47 0.27
C TRP A 9 18.11 -14.28 1.38
N GLN A 10 17.52 -13.61 2.37
CA GLN A 10 16.77 -14.29 3.43
C GLN A 10 15.52 -14.97 2.88
N ALA A 11 14.81 -14.31 1.98
CA ALA A 11 13.60 -14.87 1.37
C ALA A 11 13.92 -16.12 0.55
N GLU A 12 14.97 -16.08 -0.28
CA GLU A 12 15.45 -17.23 -1.05
C GLU A 12 15.84 -18.40 -0.13
N LYS A 13 16.62 -18.13 0.91
CA LYS A 13 17.04 -19.13 1.90
C LYS A 13 15.87 -19.87 2.55
N HIS A 14 14.75 -19.18 2.75
CA HIS A 14 13.56 -19.72 3.40
C HIS A 14 12.44 -20.12 2.41
N GLY A 15 12.67 -20.03 1.10
CA GLY A 15 11.65 -20.32 0.08
C GLY A 15 10.44 -19.38 0.12
N VAL A 16 10.61 -18.15 0.61
CA VAL A 16 9.55 -17.15 0.71
C VAL A 16 9.48 -16.37 -0.61
N PRO A 17 8.33 -16.33 -1.31
CA PRO A 17 8.20 -15.56 -2.54
C PRO A 17 8.25 -14.05 -2.27
N VAL A 18 9.06 -13.34 -3.06
CA VAL A 18 9.19 -11.87 -3.00
C VAL A 18 8.42 -11.24 -4.16
N VAL A 19 7.57 -10.27 -3.86
CA VAL A 19 6.82 -9.50 -4.86
C VAL A 19 7.22 -8.03 -4.79
N VAL A 20 7.96 -7.58 -5.80
CA VAL A 20 8.32 -6.16 -5.94
C VAL A 20 7.11 -5.36 -6.43
N VAL A 21 6.75 -4.29 -5.72
CA VAL A 21 5.65 -3.38 -6.10
C VAL A 21 6.11 -1.94 -6.15
N GLU A 22 5.45 -1.13 -6.99
CA GLU A 22 5.70 0.31 -7.06
C GLU A 22 5.31 0.99 -5.74
N SER A 23 6.27 1.62 -5.06
CA SER A 23 6.08 2.20 -3.73
C SER A 23 5.48 3.61 -3.78
N LYS A 24 5.49 4.27 -4.95
CA LYS A 24 5.01 5.64 -5.09
C LYS A 24 3.56 5.82 -4.62
N ASN A 25 3.34 6.91 -3.88
CA ASN A 25 2.07 7.37 -3.32
C ASN A 25 1.35 6.39 -2.36
N THR A 26 2.00 5.31 -1.92
CA THR A 26 1.39 4.32 -1.02
C THR A 26 1.10 4.89 0.37
N SER A 27 1.92 5.81 0.87
CA SER A 27 1.78 6.39 2.21
C SER A 27 0.83 7.60 2.30
N THR A 28 0.28 8.08 1.17
CA THR A 28 -0.55 9.30 1.13
C THR A 28 -1.90 9.11 0.43
N THR A 29 -2.18 7.89 -0.03
CA THR A 29 -3.41 7.55 -0.75
C THR A 29 -4.34 6.79 0.16
N CYS A 30 -5.62 7.17 0.22
CA CYS A 30 -6.59 6.44 1.01
C CYS A 30 -6.74 5.01 0.46
N PRO A 31 -6.51 3.96 1.26
CA PRO A 31 -6.62 2.58 0.79
C PRO A 31 -8.05 2.21 0.36
N ARG A 32 -9.05 2.95 0.85
CA ARG A 32 -10.47 2.71 0.57
C ARG A 32 -10.98 3.41 -0.70
N CYS A 33 -10.80 4.73 -0.87
CA CYS A 33 -11.28 5.46 -2.08
C CYS A 33 -10.20 5.76 -3.11
N GLY A 34 -8.91 5.62 -2.78
CA GLY A 34 -7.83 6.03 -3.69
C GLY A 34 -7.61 7.55 -3.79
N THR A 35 -8.29 8.38 -2.99
CA THR A 35 -8.01 9.83 -2.99
C THR A 35 -6.81 10.16 -2.11
N ARG A 36 -6.10 11.25 -2.45
CA ARG A 36 -5.01 11.76 -1.62
C ARG A 36 -5.55 12.19 -0.24
N MET A 37 -4.88 11.73 0.81
CA MET A 37 -5.19 12.08 2.20
C MET A 37 -4.48 13.37 2.59
N ARG A 38 -4.99 14.04 3.64
CA ARG A 38 -4.38 15.25 4.20
C ARG A 38 -3.66 14.91 5.50
N GLU A 39 -2.59 15.63 5.78
CA GLU A 39 -1.93 15.56 7.08
C GLU A 39 -2.92 16.01 8.16
N ASN A 40 -2.98 15.25 9.26
CA ASN A 40 -3.79 15.64 10.41
C ASN A 40 -2.89 16.03 11.58
N ARG A 41 -2.38 15.05 12.33
CA ARG A 41 -1.50 15.28 13.49
C ARG A 41 -0.30 14.37 13.45
N TYR A 42 0.88 14.90 13.76
CA TYR A 42 2.11 14.11 13.80
C TYR A 42 2.29 13.28 12.51
N ARG A 43 2.39 11.96 12.63
CA ARG A 43 2.52 11.00 11.53
C ARG A 43 1.19 10.45 11.01
N THR A 44 0.04 11.00 11.42
CA THR A 44 -1.28 10.55 10.93
C THR A 44 -1.78 11.34 9.71
N LEU A 45 -2.54 10.64 8.87
CA LEU A 45 -3.25 11.20 7.73
C LEU A 45 -4.74 10.97 7.89
N LYS A 46 -5.54 11.91 7.39
CA LYS A 46 -7.00 11.82 7.36
C LYS A 46 -7.53 11.88 5.93
N CYS A 47 -8.44 10.96 5.60
CA CYS A 47 -9.20 10.95 4.36
C CYS A 47 -10.40 11.90 4.49
N MET A 48 -10.51 12.87 3.58
CA MET A 48 -11.62 13.82 3.59
C MET A 48 -12.94 13.25 3.06
N ASN A 49 -12.90 12.11 2.34
CA ASN A 49 -14.10 11.50 1.76
C ASN A 49 -14.81 10.51 2.71
N TYR A 50 -14.05 9.77 3.52
CA TYR A 50 -14.58 8.73 4.40
C TYR A 50 -14.21 8.91 5.88
N GLY A 51 -13.41 9.92 6.22
CA GLY A 51 -12.98 10.19 7.60
C GLY A 51 -11.92 9.23 8.14
N LEU A 52 -11.45 8.23 7.37
CA LEU A 52 -10.38 7.31 7.77
C LEU A 52 -9.15 8.11 8.23
N GLU A 53 -8.70 7.83 9.45
CA GLU A 53 -7.50 8.42 10.04
C GLU A 53 -6.56 7.32 10.55
N ALA A 54 -5.31 7.33 10.09
CA ALA A 54 -4.30 6.35 10.50
C ALA A 54 -2.87 6.88 10.28
N ASP A 55 -1.89 6.20 10.86
CA ASP A 55 -0.47 6.48 10.62
C ASP A 55 -0.08 6.24 9.15
N ARG A 56 0.86 7.05 8.62
CA ARG A 56 1.40 6.95 7.26
C ARG A 56 1.90 5.54 6.91
N ASP A 57 2.49 4.84 7.87
CA ASP A 57 3.05 3.49 7.65
C ASP A 57 1.93 2.44 7.57
N THR A 58 0.88 2.60 8.38
CA THR A 58 -0.33 1.76 8.26
C THR A 58 -1.00 1.95 6.90
N ILE A 59 -1.12 3.20 6.44
CA ILE A 59 -1.65 3.51 5.11
C ILE A 59 -0.76 2.91 4.00
N ALA A 60 0.57 2.98 4.16
CA ALA A 60 1.50 2.40 3.20
C ALA A 60 1.36 0.87 3.09
N ILE A 61 1.31 0.16 4.22
CA ILE A 61 1.16 -1.31 4.28
C ILE A 61 -0.12 -1.75 3.56
N LEU A 62 -1.25 -1.11 3.86
CA LEU A 62 -2.54 -1.45 3.23
C LEU A 62 -2.51 -1.25 1.70
N ASN A 63 -1.85 -0.19 1.23
CA ASN A 63 -1.73 0.05 -0.21
C ASN A 63 -0.73 -0.89 -0.88
N ILE A 64 0.37 -1.27 -0.21
CA ILE A 64 1.35 -2.26 -0.69
C ILE A 64 0.68 -3.63 -0.80
N GLU A 65 -0.06 -4.05 0.22
CA GLU A 65 -0.82 -5.31 0.22
C GLU A 65 -1.83 -5.34 -0.93
N ARG A 66 -2.60 -4.26 -1.12
CA ARG A 66 -3.54 -4.15 -2.24
C ARG A 66 -2.85 -4.25 -3.61
N LYS A 67 -1.71 -3.57 -3.80
CA LYS A 67 -0.94 -3.68 -5.06
C LYS A 67 -0.39 -5.10 -5.26
N THR A 68 0.04 -5.75 -4.19
CA THR A 68 0.60 -7.11 -4.22
C THR A 68 -0.46 -8.13 -4.60
N THR A 69 -1.63 -8.07 -3.97
CA THR A 69 -2.78 -8.95 -4.30
C THR A 69 -3.29 -8.75 -5.72
N LEU A 70 -3.31 -7.51 -6.22
CA LEU A 70 -3.62 -7.21 -7.63
C LEU A 70 -2.56 -7.80 -8.58
N LYS A 71 -1.27 -7.62 -8.26
CA LYS A 71 -0.16 -8.14 -9.08
C LYS A 71 -0.13 -9.68 -9.12
N MET A 72 -0.55 -10.34 -8.05
CA MET A 72 -0.68 -11.80 -7.97
C MET A 72 -2.00 -12.33 -8.56
N GLY A 73 -2.93 -11.46 -8.98
CA GLY A 73 -4.23 -11.88 -9.53
C GLY A 73 -5.18 -12.50 -8.50
N VAL A 74 -4.90 -12.35 -7.20
CA VAL A 74 -5.76 -12.83 -6.09
C VAL A 74 -7.07 -12.04 -6.04
N VAL A 75 -7.02 -10.76 -6.44
CA VAL A 75 -8.17 -9.87 -6.50
C VAL A 75 -8.22 -9.17 -7.86
N SER A 76 -9.42 -8.95 -8.38
CA SER A 76 -9.64 -8.13 -9.59
C SER A 76 -9.67 -6.63 -9.22
N ASP A 77 -9.12 -5.77 -10.07
CA ASP A 77 -9.08 -4.32 -9.82
C ASP A 77 -10.49 -3.71 -9.63
N PRO A 78 -10.80 -3.14 -8.44
CA PRO A 78 -12.08 -2.51 -8.19
C PRO A 78 -12.25 -1.16 -8.89
N ALA A 79 -11.32 -0.73 -9.76
CA ALA A 79 -11.45 0.45 -10.63
C ALA A 79 -12.70 0.47 -11.54
N ARG A 80 -13.55 -0.57 -11.49
CA ARG A 80 -14.90 -0.62 -12.08
C ARG A 80 -16.05 -0.16 -11.18
N ARG A 81 -15.84 0.61 -10.10
CA ARG A 81 -16.97 1.34 -9.49
C ARG A 81 -17.04 2.77 -10.02
N PRO A 82 -18.07 3.13 -10.82
CA PRO A 82 -18.27 4.51 -11.22
C PRO A 82 -18.44 5.36 -9.97
N ARG A 83 -17.79 6.52 -9.95
CA ARG A 83 -18.03 7.55 -8.94
C ARG A 83 -19.51 7.94 -9.09
N ARG A 84 -20.34 7.58 -8.11
CA ARG A 84 -21.67 8.17 -7.96
C ARG A 84 -21.53 9.65 -7.65
#